data_AF-M2U1U5-F1
#
_entry.id   AF-M2U1U5-F1
#
_cell.length_a   1.000
_cell.length_b   1.000
_cell.length_c   1.000
_cell.angle_alpha   90.00
_cell.angle_beta   90.00
_cell.angle_gamma   90.00
#
_symmetry.space_group_name_H-M   'P 1'
#
loop_
_entity.id
_entity.type
_entity.pdbx_description
1 polymer ?
#
loop_
_entity_poly.entity_id
_entity_poly.type
_entity_poly.pdbx_seq_one_letter_code
_entity_poly.pdbx_strand_id
1 'polypeptide(L)' 'MSEIINRVIPWAGSQLAAYAWYCSQPLPSLADVTAEELVRQGRAELVRDYLNRIAQGGFA' A
#
# COMPACT_ATOMS: atom_id res chain seq x y z
N MET A 1 2.56 5.83 8.07
CA MET A 1 1.13 5.59 7.80
C MET A 1 0.55 6.62 6.82
N SER A 2 0.51 7.91 7.18
CA SER A 2 -0.14 8.97 6.39
C SER A 2 0.41 9.14 4.97
N GLU A 3 1.72 9.01 4.77
CA GLU A 3 2.34 9.09 3.45
C GLU A 3 1.90 7.97 2.49
N ILE A 4 1.71 6.76 3.01
CA ILE A 4 1.27 5.59 2.22
C ILE A 4 -0.17 5.77 1.80
N ILE A 5 -1.04 6.17 2.73
CA ILE A 5 -2.44 6.50 2.43
C ILE A 5 -2.49 7.58 1.35
N ASN A 6 -1.75 8.69 1.50
CA ASN A 6 -1.72 9.78 0.52
C ASN A 6 -1.28 9.33 -0.88
N ARG A 7 -0.33 8.39 -0.97
CA ARG A 7 0.13 7.83 -2.24
C ARG A 7 -0.91 6.92 -2.90
N VAL A 8 -1.73 6.26 -2.10
CA VAL A 8 -2.79 5.35 -2.56
C VAL A 8 -4.10 6.09 -2.86
N ILE A 9 -4.35 7.28 -2.29
CA ILE A 9 -5.53 8.12 -2.59
C ILE A 9 -5.81 8.26 -4.11
N PRO A 10 -4.85 8.63 -4.97
CA PRO A 10 -5.11 8.77 -6.40
C PRO A 10 -5.49 7.45 -7.10
N TRP A 11 -5.17 6.30 -6.51
CA TRP A 11 -5.55 4.98 -7.04
C TRP A 11 -6.84 4.44 -6.45
N ALA A 12 -7.03 4.62 -5.16
CA ALA A 12 -8.23 4.18 -4.46
C ALA A 12 -9.42 5.14 -4.66
N GLY A 13 -9.16 6.35 -5.16
CA GLY A 13 -10.18 7.36 -5.47
C GLY A 13 -10.70 8.13 -4.25
N SER A 14 -10.35 7.74 -3.03
CA SER A 14 -10.74 8.44 -1.79
C SER A 14 -9.87 8.02 -0.61
N GLN A 15 -9.80 8.88 0.41
CA GLN A 15 -9.05 8.61 1.64
C GLN A 15 -9.59 7.39 2.40
N LEU A 16 -10.92 7.21 2.43
CA LEU A 16 -11.57 6.05 3.03
C LEU A 16 -11.22 4.75 2.27
N ALA A 17 -11.23 4.80 0.94
CA ALA A 17 -10.87 3.66 0.10
C ALA A 17 -9.37 3.31 0.22
N ALA A 18 -8.50 4.32 0.35
CA ALA A 18 -7.07 4.11 0.60
C ALA A 18 -6.83 3.47 1.98
N TYR A 19 -7.61 3.86 2.99
CA TYR A 19 -7.57 3.24 4.31
C TYR A 19 -8.11 1.81 4.30
N ALA A 20 -9.21 1.57 3.57
CA ALA A 20 -9.75 0.24 3.36
C ALA A 20 -8.73 -0.66 2.65
N TRP A 21 -8.04 -0.18 1.62
CA TRP A 21 -6.95 -0.90 0.97
C TRP A 21 -5.81 -1.22 1.96
N TYR A 22 -5.39 -0.23 2.74
CA TYR A 22 -4.29 -0.35 3.70
C TYR A 22 -4.53 -1.42 4.78
N CYS A 23 -5.78 -1.56 5.23
CA CYS A 23 -6.18 -2.55 6.24
C CYS A 23 -6.64 -3.89 5.64
N SER A 24 -7.21 -3.88 4.43
CA SER A 24 -7.94 -5.02 3.85
C SER A 24 -7.19 -5.79 2.75
N GLN A 25 -6.03 -5.33 2.29
CA GLN A 25 -5.25 -6.04 1.27
C GLN A 25 -4.00 -6.71 1.86
N PRO A 26 -4.02 -8.05 2.04
CA PRO A 26 -2.79 -8.82 2.20
C PRO A 26 -2.02 -8.73 0.89
N LEU A 27 -0.76 -8.32 0.97
CA LEU A 27 0.06 -8.10 -0.21
C LEU A 27 0.69 -9.44 -0.61
N PRO A 28 0.29 -10.05 -1.75
CA PRO A 28 0.74 -11.39 -2.12
C PRO A 28 2.26 -11.45 -2.36
N SER A 29 2.88 -10.32 -2.69
CA SER A 29 4.34 -10.20 -2.85
C SER A 29 5.09 -9.94 -1.55
N LEU A 30 4.38 -9.74 -0.43
CA LEU A 30 4.92 -9.37 0.88
C LEU A 30 4.42 -10.33 1.95
N ALA A 31 4.65 -11.64 1.73
CA ALA A 31 4.39 -12.68 2.72
C ALA A 31 2.95 -12.72 3.28
N ASP A 32 1.95 -12.32 2.48
CA ASP A 32 0.53 -12.28 2.86
C ASP A 32 0.22 -11.35 4.05
N VAL A 33 1.14 -10.44 4.41
CA VAL A 33 0.87 -9.45 5.46
C VAL A 33 0.25 -8.18 4.87
N THR A 34 -0.61 -7.54 5.65
CA THR A 34 -1.25 -6.28 5.27
C THR A 34 -0.25 -5.12 5.32
N ALA A 35 -0.55 -4.06 4.56
CA ALA A 35 0.24 -2.84 4.62
C ALA A 35 0.31 -2.25 6.05
N GLU A 36 -0.75 -2.42 6.84
CA GLU A 36 -0.77 -2.05 8.26
C GLU A 36 0.29 -2.79 9.07
N GLU A 37 0.33 -4.11 8.96
CA GLU A 37 1.27 -4.94 9.73
C GLU A 37 2.72 -4.66 9.32
N LEU A 38 2.99 -4.41 8.05
CA LEU A 38 4.31 -4.02 7.57
C LEU A 38 4.75 -2.67 8.16
N VAL A 39 3.87 -1.67 8.19
CA VAL A 39 4.18 -0.38 8.81
C VAL A 39 4.38 -0.51 10.32
N ARG A 40 3.56 -1.35 11.00
CA ARG A 40 3.74 -1.67 12.43
C ARG A 40 5.09 -2.34 12.72
N GLN A 41 5.56 -3.19 11.83
CA GLN A 41 6.88 -3.83 11.94
C GLN A 41 8.05 -2.92 11.52
N GLY A 42 7.79 -1.63 11.24
CA GLY A 42 8.81 -0.68 10.78
C GLY A 42 9.22 -0.86 9.32
N ARG A 43 8.57 -1.76 8.57
CA ARG A 43 8.84 -2.08 7.16
C ARG A 43 7.99 -1.27 6.19
N ALA A 44 7.76 0.01 6.50
CA ALA A 44 6.98 0.90 5.65
C ALA A 44 7.62 1.12 4.26
N GLU A 45 8.95 0.98 4.18
CA GLU A 45 9.71 1.04 2.91
C GLU A 45 9.29 -0.04 1.92
N LEU A 46 8.99 -1.26 2.38
CA LEU A 46 8.58 -2.37 1.53
C LEU A 46 7.22 -2.12 0.87
N VAL A 47 6.28 -1.55 1.63
CA VAL A 47 4.98 -1.13 1.09
C VAL A 47 5.18 -0.04 0.04
N ARG A 48 6.13 0.87 0.29
CA ARG A 48 6.44 1.98 -0.62
C ARG A 48 7.11 1.51 -1.91
N ASP A 49 8.01 0.54 -1.83
CA ASP A 49 8.64 -0.10 -2.99
C ASP A 49 7.63 -0.91 -3.80
N TYR A 50 6.75 -1.67 -3.11
CA TYR A 50 5.64 -2.36 -3.74
C TYR A 50 4.75 -1.39 -4.51
N LEU A 51 4.28 -0.31 -3.86
CA LEU A 51 3.52 0.75 -4.51
C LEU A 51 4.30 1.32 -5.71
N ASN A 52 5.61 1.53 -5.60
CA ASN A 52 6.40 2.04 -6.72
C ASN A 52 6.49 1.04 -7.89
N ARG A 53 6.51 -0.27 -7.61
CA ARG A 53 6.50 -1.32 -8.62
C ARG A 53 5.15 -1.41 -9.34
N ILE A 54 4.02 -1.41 -8.62
CA ILE A 54 2.70 -1.40 -9.26
C ILE A 54 2.44 -0.09 -10.01
N ALA A 55 2.96 1.05 -9.54
CA ALA A 55 2.91 2.32 -10.28
C ALA A 55 3.62 2.22 -11.63
N GLN A 56 4.75 1.49 -11.66
CA GLN A 56 5.54 1.29 -12.88
C GLN A 56 4.98 0.16 -13.76
N GLY A 57 4.30 -0.84 -13.20
CA GLY A 57 3.71 -1.97 -13.93
C GLY A 57 2.30 -1.73 -14.47
N GLY A 58 1.62 -0.66 -14.06
CA GLY A 58 0.24 -0.35 -14.42
C GLY A 58 0.04 0.51 -15.68
N PHE A 59 1.12 0.84 -16.40
CA PHE A 59 1.08 1.46 -17.72
C PHE A 59 1.67 0.49 -18.75
N ALA A 60 0.92 -0.55 -19.12
CA ALA A 60 1.15 -1.34 -20.32
C ALA A 60 -0.19 -1.71 -20.94
#